data_AF-W2RNM6-F1
#
_entry.id   AF-W2RNM6-F1
#
_cell.length_a   1.000
_cell.length_b   1.000
_cell.length_c   1.000
_cell.angle_alpha   90.00
_cell.angle_beta   90.00
_cell.angle_gamma   90.00
#
_symmetry.space_group_name_H-M   'P 1'
#
loop_
_entity.id
_entity.type
_entity.pdbx_description
1 polymer ?
#
loop_
_entity_poly.entity_id
_entity_poly.type
_entity_poly.pdbx_seq_one_letter_code
_entity_poly.pdbx_strand_id
1 'polypeptide(L)'
;MPQDLPPTGGYDAVQYRRNIPTRGLRPIWYMAIMGGVVGYGWYHLFHGQREKIEYAREKAWARIHLTPLLQAEEDRDQARRYYADLAREKQLLGSETRAYNSDRYVLLFEWILKSRESSSAGGPIWFMLLMFDALAGLYGRHSRRVRDGRNDVGLGEEGEQDAGVDSKGERGTY
;
A
#
# COMPACT_ATOMS: atom_id res chain seq x y z
N MET A 1 -46.21 -74.12 -16.79
CA MET A 1 -45.96 -72.73 -17.21
C MET A 1 -44.83 -72.79 -18.24
N PRO A 2 -44.90 -72.09 -19.38
CA PRO A 2 -43.80 -72.08 -20.36
C PRO A 2 -42.54 -71.49 -19.72
N GLN A 3 -41.41 -72.18 -19.88
CA GLN A 3 -40.11 -71.76 -19.36
C GLN A 3 -39.52 -70.70 -20.30
N ASP A 4 -39.17 -69.52 -19.77
CA ASP A 4 -38.54 -68.46 -20.56
C ASP A 4 -37.07 -68.84 -20.85
N LEU A 5 -36.72 -68.86 -22.14
CA LEU A 5 -35.45 -69.35 -22.66
C LEU A 5 -34.80 -68.25 -23.49
N PRO A 6 -33.46 -68.12 -23.47
CA PRO A 6 -32.78 -67.12 -24.28
C PRO A 6 -33.01 -67.40 -25.78
N PRO A 7 -33.01 -66.35 -26.63
CA PRO A 7 -33.17 -66.51 -28.07
C PRO A 7 -32.07 -67.41 -28.62
N THR A 8 -32.38 -68.22 -29.65
CA THR A 8 -31.45 -69.20 -30.25
C THR A 8 -30.15 -68.58 -30.79
N GLY A 9 -30.15 -67.27 -31.05
CA GLY A 9 -28.98 -66.49 -31.48
C GLY A 9 -28.25 -65.71 -30.37
N GLY A 10 -28.67 -65.83 -29.11
CA GLY A 10 -28.09 -65.09 -27.98
C GLY A 10 -28.49 -63.60 -27.94
N TYR A 11 -28.00 -62.89 -26.92
CA TYR A 11 -28.16 -61.44 -26.77
C TYR A 11 -26.98 -60.69 -27.40
N ASP A 12 -27.23 -59.47 -27.87
CA ASP A 12 -26.18 -58.58 -28.36
C ASP A 12 -25.13 -58.29 -27.28
N ALA A 13 -23.90 -58.03 -27.74
CA ALA A 13 -22.78 -57.75 -26.86
C ALA A 13 -22.98 -56.41 -26.14
N VAL A 14 -23.29 -56.48 -24.84
CA VAL A 14 -23.39 -55.32 -23.97
C VAL A 14 -21.99 -54.79 -23.65
N GLN A 15 -21.76 -53.49 -23.89
CA GLN A 15 -20.52 -52.84 -23.50
C GLN A 15 -20.47 -52.66 -21.98
N TYR A 16 -19.78 -53.56 -21.30
CA TYR A 16 -19.52 -53.47 -19.86
C TYR A 16 -18.27 -52.63 -19.51
N ARG A 17 -17.45 -52.28 -20.52
CA ARG A 17 -16.22 -51.50 -20.34
C ARG A 17 -16.50 -50.02 -20.38
N ARG A 18 -15.77 -49.27 -19.54
CA ARG A 18 -15.87 -47.82 -19.45
C ARG A 18 -15.25 -47.16 -20.69
N ASN A 19 -16.07 -46.54 -21.53
CA ASN A 19 -15.64 -45.81 -22.72
C ASN A 19 -15.43 -44.31 -22.43
N ILE A 20 -14.32 -43.96 -21.78
CA ILE A 20 -13.94 -42.56 -21.55
C ILE A 20 -12.68 -42.26 -22.37
N PRO A 21 -12.82 -41.64 -23.56
CA PRO A 21 -11.67 -41.24 -24.36
C PRO A 21 -10.96 -40.05 -23.69
N THR A 22 -9.65 -40.15 -23.52
CA THR A 22 -8.81 -39.02 -23.09
C THR A 22 -8.70 -38.03 -24.24
N ARG A 23 -9.48 -36.95 -24.18
CA ARG A 23 -9.50 -35.87 -25.18
C ARG A 23 -8.64 -34.69 -24.71
N GLY A 24 -7.97 -34.01 -25.63
CA GLY A 24 -7.19 -32.80 -25.38
C GLY A 24 -5.74 -32.86 -25.86
N LEU A 25 -5.05 -31.72 -25.78
CA LEU A 25 -3.62 -31.62 -26.07
C LEU A 25 -2.79 -32.24 -24.94
N ARG A 26 -1.56 -32.67 -25.25
CA ARG A 26 -0.62 -33.13 -24.22
C ARG A 26 -0.26 -31.96 -23.28
N PRO A 27 -0.06 -32.19 -21.97
CA PRO A 27 0.22 -31.14 -20.98
C PRO A 27 1.32 -30.15 -21.37
N ILE A 28 2.36 -30.63 -22.05
CA ILE A 28 3.50 -29.82 -22.49
C ILE A 28 3.11 -28.67 -23.44
N TRP A 29 2.08 -28.87 -24.28
CA TRP A 29 1.63 -27.85 -25.21
C TRP A 29 0.92 -26.70 -24.50
N TYR A 30 0.17 -26.99 -23.43
CA TYR A 30 -0.43 -25.94 -22.61
C TYR A 30 0.65 -25.10 -21.91
N MET A 31 1.71 -25.73 -21.42
CA MET A 31 2.83 -25.01 -20.81
C MET A 31 3.57 -24.13 -21.81
N ALA A 32 3.80 -24.64 -23.03
CA ALA A 32 4.44 -23.86 -24.09
C ALA A 32 3.60 -22.64 -24.51
N ILE A 33 2.28 -22.82 -24.68
CA ILE A 33 1.37 -21.72 -25.03
C ILE A 33 1.30 -20.69 -23.90
N MET A 34 1.12 -21.14 -22.66
CA MET A 34 1.05 -20.25 -21.50
C MET A 34 2.36 -19.47 -21.32
N GLY A 35 3.52 -20.15 -21.42
CA GLY A 35 4.82 -19.51 -21.38
C GLY A 35 5.02 -18.49 -22.50
N GLY A 36 4.54 -18.78 -23.71
CA GLY A 36 4.56 -17.85 -24.83
C GLY A 36 3.73 -16.59 -24.58
N VAL A 37 2.51 -16.73 -24.05
CA VAL A 37 1.64 -15.58 -23.71
C VAL A 37 2.27 -14.73 -22.61
N VAL A 38 2.79 -15.34 -21.56
CA VAL A 38 3.45 -14.61 -20.46
C VAL A 38 4.70 -13.90 -20.96
N GLY A 39 5.55 -14.59 -21.74
CA GLY A 39 6.75 -13.99 -22.33
C GLY A 39 6.43 -12.79 -23.22
N TYR A 40 5.37 -12.89 -24.04
CA TYR A 40 4.90 -11.78 -24.86
C TYR A 40 4.36 -10.60 -24.03
N GLY A 41 3.61 -10.89 -22.95
CA GLY A 41 3.17 -9.86 -22.02
C GLY A 41 4.34 -9.13 -21.36
N TRP A 42 5.39 -9.88 -20.99
CA TRP A 42 6.58 -9.33 -20.36
C TRP A 42 7.39 -8.41 -21.30
N TYR A 43 7.45 -8.75 -22.59
CA TYR A 43 8.05 -7.91 -23.61
C TYR A 43 7.39 -6.52 -23.69
N HIS A 44 6.05 -6.47 -23.71
CA HIS A 44 5.31 -5.19 -23.73
C HIS A 44 5.43 -4.41 -22.42
N LEU A 45 5.40 -5.09 -21.29
CA LEU A 45 5.60 -4.46 -19.98
C LEU A 45 6.95 -3.74 -19.89
N PHE A 46 8.02 -4.33 -20.41
CA PHE A 46 9.33 -3.68 -20.42
C PHE A 46 9.37 -2.41 -21.28
N HIS A 47 8.64 -2.37 -22.39
CA HIS A 47 8.54 -1.17 -23.22
C HIS A 47 7.75 -0.07 -22.50
N GLY A 48 6.57 -0.41 -21.95
CA GLY A 48 5.76 0.54 -21.18
C GLY A 48 6.46 1.05 -19.92
N GLN A 49 7.31 0.25 -19.28
CA GLN A 49 8.07 0.69 -18.10
C GLN A 49 9.10 1.77 -18.47
N ARG A 50 9.72 1.69 -19.65
CA ARG A 50 10.66 2.71 -20.14
C ARG A 50 9.96 4.05 -20.37
N GLU A 51 8.77 4.01 -20.98
CA GLU A 51 7.94 5.19 -21.20
C GLU A 51 7.53 5.85 -19.86
N LYS A 52 7.11 5.05 -18.87
CA LYS A 52 6.78 5.54 -17.53
C LYS A 52 7.95 6.22 -16.83
N ILE A 53 9.17 5.70 -17.02
CA ILE A 53 10.38 6.33 -16.46
C ILE A 53 10.63 7.68 -17.12
N GLU A 54 10.39 7.81 -18.43
CA GLU A 54 10.52 9.10 -19.12
C GLU A 54 9.47 10.10 -18.61
N TYR A 55 8.20 9.70 -18.49
CA TYR A 55 7.17 10.55 -17.90
C TYR A 55 7.49 10.97 -16.45
N ALA A 56 8.05 10.05 -15.65
CA ALA A 56 8.48 10.35 -14.29
C ALA A 56 9.65 11.35 -14.28
N ARG A 57 10.58 11.25 -15.24
CA ARG A 57 11.65 12.20 -15.44
C ARG A 57 11.07 13.56 -15.81
N GLU A 58 10.25 13.66 -16.84
CA GLU A 58 9.60 14.92 -17.25
C GLU A 58 8.86 15.58 -16.08
N LYS A 59 8.11 14.79 -15.30
CA LYS A 59 7.43 15.27 -14.09
C LYS A 59 8.41 15.77 -13.02
N ALA A 60 9.52 15.08 -12.79
CA ALA A 60 10.55 15.50 -11.84
C ALA A 60 11.20 16.82 -12.29
N TRP A 61 11.53 16.95 -13.57
CA TRP A 61 12.06 18.19 -14.14
C TRP A 61 11.06 19.35 -14.04
N ALA A 62 9.78 19.12 -14.35
CA ALA A 62 8.74 20.13 -14.15
C ALA A 62 8.69 20.59 -12.68
N ARG A 63 8.81 19.66 -11.73
CA ARG A 63 8.83 19.98 -10.31
C ARG A 63 10.03 20.81 -9.92
N ILE A 64 11.24 20.48 -10.37
CA ILE A 64 12.48 21.22 -10.04
C ILE A 64 12.35 22.70 -10.45
N HIS A 65 11.72 22.97 -11.60
CA HIS A 65 11.53 24.34 -12.08
C HIS A 65 10.44 25.11 -11.32
N LEU A 66 9.39 24.44 -10.85
CA LEU A 66 8.29 25.08 -10.12
C LEU A 66 8.54 25.22 -8.61
N THR A 67 9.31 24.29 -8.03
CA THR A 67 9.62 24.25 -6.59
C THR A 67 10.16 25.57 -6.03
N PRO A 68 11.13 26.28 -6.66
CA PRO A 68 11.64 27.52 -6.07
C PRO A 68 10.59 28.63 -5.99
N LEU A 69 9.67 28.71 -6.96
CA LEU A 69 8.59 29.69 -6.92
C LEU A 69 7.61 29.37 -5.80
N LEU A 70 7.17 28.11 -5.69
CA LEU A 70 6.23 27.68 -4.65
C LEU A 70 6.84 27.80 -3.26
N GLN A 71 8.13 27.47 -3.11
CA GLN A 71 8.84 27.63 -1.84
C GLN A 71 8.92 29.11 -1.43
N ALA A 72 9.17 30.01 -2.37
CA ALA A 72 9.20 31.44 -2.08
C ALA A 72 7.82 32.01 -1.70
N GLU A 73 6.73 31.48 -2.26
CA GLU A 73 5.36 31.83 -1.86
C GLU A 73 5.04 31.34 -0.44
N GLU A 74 5.40 30.09 -0.14
CA GLU A 74 5.22 29.50 1.19
C GLU A 74 6.05 30.25 2.25
N ASP A 75 7.33 30.52 1.99
CA ASP A 75 8.20 31.25 2.91
C ASP A 75 7.65 32.66 3.25
N ARG A 76 6.98 33.33 2.29
CA ARG A 76 6.31 34.62 2.51
C ARG A 76 5.08 34.52 3.40
N ASP A 77 4.21 33.53 3.20
CA ASP A 77 3.02 33.36 4.04
C ASP A 77 3.39 32.90 5.46
N GLN A 78 4.41 32.03 5.58
CA GLN A 78 4.95 31.62 6.87
C GLN A 78 5.48 32.81 7.67
N ALA A 79 6.29 33.68 7.05
CA ALA A 79 6.76 34.91 7.69
C ALA A 79 5.59 35.80 8.14
N ARG A 80 4.56 35.96 7.30
CA ARG A 80 3.36 36.75 7.63
C ARG A 80 2.64 36.22 8.86
N ARG A 81 2.42 34.91 8.94
CA ARG A 81 1.76 34.26 10.08
C ARG A 81 2.60 34.38 11.35
N TYR A 82 3.90 34.15 11.25
CA TYR A 82 4.84 34.24 12.35
C TYR A 82 4.84 35.64 13.01
N TYR A 83 4.96 36.70 12.21
CA TYR A 83 4.94 38.06 12.76
C TYR A 83 3.56 38.48 13.31
N ALA A 84 2.47 38.00 12.72
CA ALA A 84 1.13 38.24 13.25
C ALA A 84 0.94 37.58 14.63
N ASP A 85 1.49 36.39 14.82
CA ASP A 85 1.43 35.68 16.09
C ASP A 85 2.31 36.32 17.16
N LEU A 86 3.52 36.77 16.82
CA LEU A 86 4.37 37.54 17.74
C LEU A 86 3.70 38.84 18.20
N ALA A 87 3.09 39.57 17.26
CA ALA A 87 2.35 40.80 17.59
C ALA A 87 1.17 40.51 18.52
N ARG A 88 0.45 39.40 18.29
CA ARG A 88 -0.67 38.97 19.15
C ARG A 88 -0.18 38.52 20.53
N GLU A 89 0.92 37.78 20.61
CA GLU A 89 1.53 37.35 21.87
C GLU A 89 1.96 38.55 22.71
N LYS A 90 2.61 39.54 22.09
CA LYS A 90 3.01 40.78 22.75
C LYS A 90 1.82 41.58 23.29
N GLN A 91 0.70 41.59 22.59
CA GLN A 91 -0.53 42.24 23.08
C GLN A 91 -1.14 41.53 24.30
N LEU A 92 -1.07 40.20 24.34
CA LEU A 92 -1.70 39.39 25.39
C LEU A 92 -0.81 39.21 26.63
N LEU A 93 0.48 38.95 26.42
CA LEU A 93 1.43 38.57 27.47
C LEU A 93 2.44 39.68 27.79
N GLY A 94 2.52 40.72 26.97
CA GLY A 94 3.44 41.85 27.18
C GLY A 94 4.90 41.57 26.77
N SER A 95 5.26 40.32 26.49
CA SER A 95 6.60 39.90 26.05
C SER A 95 6.52 38.85 24.95
N GLU A 96 7.63 38.67 24.22
CA GLU A 96 7.82 37.59 23.24
C GLU A 96 8.56 36.45 23.94
N THR A 97 7.95 35.27 24.04
CA THR A 97 8.54 34.11 24.72
C THR A 97 9.14 33.14 23.71
N ARG A 98 10.37 32.68 23.95
CA ARG A 98 11.02 31.65 23.12
C ARG A 98 11.11 30.35 23.90
N ALA A 99 10.77 29.24 23.25
CA ALA A 99 10.89 27.90 23.84
C ALA A 99 12.31 27.34 23.79
N TYR A 100 13.10 27.76 22.80
CA TYR A 100 14.46 27.25 22.56
C TYR A 100 15.50 28.33 22.84
N ASN A 101 16.64 27.92 23.40
CA ASN A 101 17.77 28.81 23.71
C ASN A 101 18.65 29.16 22.49
N SER A 102 18.41 28.58 21.32
CA SER A 102 19.19 28.82 20.10
C SER A 102 18.51 29.83 19.18
N ASP A 103 19.27 30.69 18.50
CA ASP A 103 18.76 31.67 17.52
C ASP A 103 18.40 31.06 16.15
N ARG A 104 18.33 29.73 16.05
CA ARG A 104 17.90 29.04 14.83
C ARG A 104 16.39 29.24 14.63
N TYR A 105 15.99 29.60 13.42
CA TYR A 105 14.58 29.57 13.06
C TYR A 105 14.06 28.13 13.08
N VAL A 106 13.04 27.89 13.89
CA VAL A 106 12.35 26.61 13.97
C VAL A 106 10.95 26.82 13.41
N LEU A 107 10.60 26.04 12.40
CA LEU A 107 9.23 26.02 11.89
C LEU A 107 8.32 25.59 13.04
N LEU A 108 7.40 26.47 13.44
CA LEU A 108 6.40 26.12 14.42
C LEU A 108 5.55 24.99 13.82
N PHE A 109 5.34 23.92 14.59
CA PHE A 109 4.55 22.79 14.13
C PHE A 109 3.18 23.28 13.64
N GLU A 110 2.83 22.98 12.39
CA GLU A 110 1.68 23.58 11.69
C GLU A 110 0.35 23.39 12.45
N TRP A 111 0.23 22.29 13.20
CA TRP A 111 -0.92 22.03 14.05
C TRP A 111 -1.03 23.01 15.23
N ILE A 112 0.07 23.55 15.77
CA ILE A 112 0.04 24.57 16.83
C ILE A 112 -0.49 25.91 16.28
N LEU A 113 -0.09 26.27 15.07
CA LEU A 113 -0.62 27.46 14.38
C LEU A 113 -2.11 27.30 14.07
N LYS A 114 -2.51 26.14 13.54
CA LYS A 114 -3.90 25.87 13.11
C LYS A 114 -4.87 25.61 14.26
N SER A 115 -4.43 24.96 15.33
CA SER A 115 -5.25 24.62 16.51
C SER A 115 -5.65 25.83 17.35
N ARG A 116 -4.92 26.96 17.23
CA ARG A 116 -5.24 28.20 17.95
C ARG A 116 -6.46 28.95 17.39
N GLU A 117 -6.92 28.61 16.19
CA GLU A 117 -8.07 29.24 15.53
C GLU A 117 -9.37 28.42 15.68
N SER A 118 -9.29 27.12 16.01
CA SER A 118 -10.45 26.22 16.10
C SER A 118 -10.96 25.99 17.54
N SER A 119 -11.16 27.04 18.33
CA SER A 119 -11.76 26.87 19.67
C SER A 119 -13.26 26.53 19.66
N SER A 120 -13.91 26.48 18.49
CA SER A 120 -15.32 26.09 18.34
C SER A 120 -15.56 24.68 17.75
N ALA A 121 -14.51 23.97 17.32
CA ALA A 121 -14.64 22.60 16.81
C ALA A 121 -13.64 21.69 17.54
N GLY A 122 -14.16 20.69 18.25
CA GLY A 122 -13.46 19.85 19.22
C GLY A 122 -12.04 19.42 18.78
N GLY A 123 -11.06 19.78 19.62
CA GLY A 123 -9.64 19.49 19.43
C GLY A 123 -9.26 18.01 19.63
N PRO A 124 -7.98 17.72 19.97
CA PRO A 124 -7.33 16.41 19.81
C PRO A 124 -8.01 15.24 20.54
N ILE A 125 -8.83 15.53 21.56
CA ILE A 125 -9.67 14.55 22.25
C ILE A 125 -10.65 13.89 21.26
N TRP A 126 -11.26 14.65 20.36
CA TRP A 126 -12.19 14.12 19.37
C TRP A 126 -11.48 13.26 18.31
N PHE A 127 -10.27 13.65 17.88
CA PHE A 127 -9.47 12.87 16.94
C PHE A 127 -8.92 11.59 17.58
N MET A 128 -8.48 11.64 18.86
CA MET A 128 -8.13 10.46 19.63
C MET A 128 -9.34 9.54 19.87
N LEU A 129 -10.53 10.09 20.15
CA LEU A 129 -11.77 9.32 20.25
C LEU A 129 -12.13 8.64 18.92
N LEU A 130 -12.02 9.35 17.80
CA LEU A 130 -12.31 8.81 16.46
C LEU A 130 -11.27 7.75 16.06
N MET A 131 -10.00 7.93 16.43
CA MET A 131 -8.97 6.90 16.27
C MET A 131 -9.22 5.69 17.17
N PHE A 132 -9.70 5.89 18.41
CA PHE A 132 -10.08 4.80 19.31
C PHE A 132 -11.27 4.01 18.75
N ASP A 133 -12.25 4.69 18.17
CA ASP A 133 -13.42 4.07 17.54
C ASP A 133 -13.05 3.33 16.24
N ALA A 134 -12.09 3.86 15.47
CA ALA A 134 -11.53 3.18 14.29
C ALA A 134 -10.69 1.94 14.65
N LEU A 135 -9.91 2.01 15.75
CA LEU A 135 -9.13 0.90 16.26
C LEU A 135 -10.03 -0.19 16.86
N ALA A 136 -11.07 0.20 17.60
CA ALA A 136 -12.12 -0.69 18.08
C ALA A 136 -12.93 -1.31 16.93
N GLY A 137 -13.18 -0.55 15.86
CA GLY A 137 -13.81 -1.04 14.63
C GLY A 137 -12.94 -2.04 13.85
N LEU A 138 -11.61 -1.93 13.92
CA LEU A 138 -10.69 -2.91 13.35
C LEU A 138 -10.64 -4.20 14.18
N TYR A 139 -10.67 -4.08 15.51
CA TYR A 139 -10.70 -5.22 16.44
C TYR A 139 -12.05 -5.96 16.40
N GLY A 140 -13.17 -5.24 16.36
CA GLY A 140 -14.52 -5.80 16.26
C GLY A 140 -14.88 -6.40 14.89
N ARG A 141 -14.15 -6.03 13.83
CA ARG A 141 -14.30 -6.63 12.49
C ARG A 141 -13.57 -7.98 12.38
N HIS A 142 -12.65 -8.29 13.30
CA HIS A 142 -11.93 -9.56 13.30
C HIS A 142 -12.79 -10.72 13.83
N SER A 143 -13.66 -10.49 14.82
CA SER A 143 -14.49 -11.54 15.44
C SER A 143 -15.66 -12.02 14.58
N ARG A 144 -16.04 -11.30 13.50
CA ARG A 144 -17.07 -11.76 12.54
C ARG A 144 -16.53 -12.64 11.41
N ARG A 145 -15.21 -12.69 11.21
CA ARG A 145 -14.59 -13.50 10.14
C ARG A 145 -14.39 -14.98 10.52
N VAL A 146 -14.52 -15.33 11.81
CA VAL A 146 -14.24 -16.70 12.32
C VAL A 146 -15.41 -17.68 12.09
N ARG A 147 -16.59 -17.21 11.64
CA ARG A 147 -17.73 -18.10 11.32
C ARG A 147 -17.78 -18.56 9.86
N ASP A 148 -16.97 -17.97 8.98
CA ASP A 148 -16.95 -18.32 7.55
C ASP A 148 -15.60 -18.94 7.18
N GLY A 149 -15.43 -20.19 7.62
CA GLY A 149 -14.26 -21.00 7.32
C GLY A 149 -14.39 -21.69 5.96
N ARG A 150 -13.66 -21.18 4.96
CA ARG A 150 -13.25 -21.98 3.80
C ARG A 150 -11.85 -21.56 3.30
N ASN A 151 -10.86 -22.22 3.88
CA ASN A 151 -9.59 -22.66 3.29
C ASN A 151 -8.68 -21.65 2.59
N ASP A 152 -7.84 -20.98 3.38
CA ASP A 152 -6.49 -20.56 2.97
C ASP A 152 -5.49 -21.25 3.90
N VAL A 153 -4.94 -22.37 3.45
CA VAL A 153 -3.92 -23.17 4.15
C VAL A 153 -2.54 -22.65 3.78
N GLY A 154 -1.68 -22.38 4.78
CA GLY A 154 -0.23 -22.41 4.61
C GLY A 154 0.55 -21.24 5.21
N LEU A 155 0.44 -21.03 6.52
CA LEU A 155 1.48 -20.38 7.34
C LEU A 155 2.52 -21.41 7.79
N GLY A 156 3.73 -20.93 8.08
CA GLY A 156 4.87 -21.64 8.66
C GLY A 156 6.17 -21.00 8.15
N GLU A 157 6.61 -19.86 8.69
CA GLU A 157 7.50 -19.74 9.89
C GLU A 157 8.90 -20.31 9.60
N GLU A 158 10.03 -19.67 9.91
CA GLU A 158 10.43 -19.07 11.18
C GLU A 158 11.45 -17.93 10.96
N GLY A 159 11.47 -16.93 11.85
CA GLY A 159 12.58 -15.99 12.01
C GLY A 159 13.63 -16.48 13.00
N GLU A 160 14.81 -15.86 13.05
CA GLU A 160 15.62 -15.60 14.27
C GLU A 160 16.94 -14.88 13.90
N GLN A 161 16.99 -13.58 14.24
CA GLN A 161 18.04 -12.79 14.93
C GLN A 161 19.53 -12.75 14.48
N ASP A 162 19.96 -11.50 14.22
CA ASP A 162 21.07 -10.75 14.81
C ASP A 162 22.54 -11.18 14.66
N ALA A 163 23.34 -10.29 14.05
CA ALA A 163 24.63 -9.84 14.59
C ALA A 163 25.12 -8.57 13.85
N GLY A 164 25.31 -7.48 14.60
CA GLY A 164 25.91 -6.25 14.08
C GLY A 164 27.43 -6.33 13.95
N VAL A 165 27.99 -5.50 13.06
CA VAL A 165 29.35 -4.96 13.21
C VAL A 165 29.35 -3.53 12.65
N ASP A 166 29.49 -2.59 13.57
CA ASP A 166 30.04 -1.26 13.36
C ASP A 166 31.50 -1.37 12.90
N SER A 167 31.89 -0.67 11.82
CA SER A 167 33.22 -0.05 11.78
C SER A 167 33.35 1.01 10.68
N LYS A 168 33.55 2.24 11.18
CA LYS A 168 34.53 3.24 10.71
C LYS A 168 34.28 3.91 9.36
N GLY A 169 34.05 5.22 9.48
CA GLY A 169 33.98 6.14 8.36
C GLY A 169 35.33 6.41 7.71
N GLU A 170 35.24 6.88 6.47
CA GLU A 170 36.28 7.70 5.86
C GLU A 170 35.62 8.92 5.22
N ARG A 171 36.09 10.08 5.65
CA ARG A 171 35.88 11.37 5.01
C ARG A 171 36.74 11.41 3.75
N GLY A 172 36.16 11.81 2.63
CA GLY A 172 36.89 12.11 1.40
C GLY A 172 36.25 13.31 0.70
N THR A 173 36.87 14.47 0.90
CA THR A 173 36.71 15.69 0.09
C THR A 173 37.05 15.43 -1.38
N TYR A 174 36.21 15.91 -2.30
CA TYR A 174 36.50 16.87 -3.38
C TYR A 174 35.16 17.26 -4.03
#